data_AF-A0A926CKY1-F1
#
_entry.id   AF-A0A926CKY1-F1
#
_cell.length_a   1.000
_cell.length_b   1.000
_cell.length_c   1.000
_cell.angle_alpha   90.00
_cell.angle_beta   90.00
_cell.angle_gamma   90.00
#
_symmetry.space_group_name_H-M   'P 1'
#
loop_
_entity.id
_entity.type
_entity.pdbx_description
1 polymer ?
#
loop_
_entity_poly.entity_id
_entity_poly.type
_entity_poly.pdbx_seq_one_letter_code
_entity_poly.pdbx_strand_id
1 'polypeptide(L)'
;MSKQLLVRNLPNDICTWIDQQRGTAPDNLPFTFIDLFAGIGGFRSALQKLGGRCLFSSEWDKYSQKTYKAWYGETPHGDINQIAMEPSGVPDHDVLAAGFPCQPFSIAGVSKRQSLGMAHGFKCVTQGNLFFQLVTVIKAKRPPVASRAGRSRRHDGN
;
A
#
# COMPACT_ATOMS: atom_id res chain seq x y z
N MET A 1 -15.24 -28.73 27.17
CA MET A 1 -15.04 -27.79 28.29
C MET A 1 -15.24 -26.38 27.78
N SER A 2 -16.25 -25.70 28.31
CA SER A 2 -16.92 -24.53 27.71
C SER A 2 -16.11 -23.24 27.83
N LYS A 3 -16.18 -22.39 26.80
CA LYS A 3 -15.62 -21.02 26.70
C LYS A 3 -16.01 -20.08 27.86
N GLN A 4 -16.91 -20.51 28.75
CA GLN A 4 -17.36 -19.78 29.93
C GLN A 4 -16.33 -19.65 31.07
N LEU A 5 -15.23 -20.41 31.07
CA LEU A 5 -14.20 -20.27 32.12
C LEU A 5 -13.23 -19.09 31.92
N LEU A 6 -13.15 -18.50 30.72
CA LEU A 6 -12.24 -17.38 30.44
C LEU A 6 -12.77 -16.01 30.86
N VAL A 7 -14.06 -15.88 31.18
CA VAL A 7 -14.71 -14.58 31.47
C VAL A 7 -14.81 -14.30 32.98
N ARG A 8 -14.53 -15.30 33.84
CA ARG A 8 -14.76 -15.18 35.29
C ARG A 8 -13.66 -14.43 36.06
N ASN A 9 -12.55 -14.09 35.41
CA ASN A 9 -11.41 -13.38 36.01
C ASN A 9 -10.99 -12.16 35.17
N LEU A 10 -11.94 -11.45 34.55
CA LEU A 10 -11.63 -10.16 33.92
C LEU A 10 -11.61 -9.06 35.00
N PRO A 11 -10.54 -8.25 35.10
CA PRO A 11 -10.54 -7.07 35.97
C PRO A 11 -11.72 -6.15 35.65
N ASN A 12 -12.19 -5.40 36.65
CA ASN A 12 -13.30 -4.45 36.51
C ASN A 12 -13.07 -3.39 35.42
N ASP A 13 -11.82 -3.21 34.99
CA ASP A 13 -11.43 -2.35 33.89
C ASP A 13 -10.78 -3.17 32.77
N ILE A 14 -11.63 -3.66 31.87
CA ILE A 14 -11.22 -4.40 30.66
C ILE A 14 -10.32 -3.53 29.77
N CYS A 15 -10.53 -2.22 29.72
CA CYS A 15 -9.73 -1.33 28.89
C CYS A 15 -8.29 -1.26 29.40
N THR A 16 -8.12 -1.03 30.71
CA THR A 16 -6.79 -0.99 31.34
C THR A 16 -6.07 -2.32 31.24
N TRP A 17 -6.79 -3.44 31.38
CA TRP A 17 -6.21 -4.77 31.21
C TRP A 17 -5.78 -5.04 29.76
N ILE A 18 -6.59 -4.63 28.77
CA ILE A 18 -6.22 -4.72 27.35
C ILE A 18 -4.97 -3.88 27.07
N ASP A 19 -4.88 -2.66 27.61
CA ASP A 19 -3.74 -1.79 27.38
C ASP A 19 -2.46 -2.28 28.07
N GLN A 20 -2.55 -2.94 29.23
CA GLN A 20 -1.42 -3.61 29.88
C GLN A 20 -0.93 -4.85 29.13
N GLN A 21 -1.80 -5.51 28.35
CA GLN A 21 -1.46 -6.67 27.52
C GLN A 21 -1.08 -6.32 26.08
N ARG A 22 -1.36 -5.09 25.63
CA ARG A 22 -0.76 -4.54 24.42
C ARG A 22 0.72 -4.31 24.71
N GLY A 23 1.55 -5.33 24.45
CA GLY A 23 2.98 -5.11 24.33
C GLY A 23 3.20 -3.91 23.41
N THR A 24 3.98 -2.94 23.87
CA THR A 24 4.33 -1.80 23.02
C THR A 24 5.10 -2.36 21.83
N ALA A 25 4.58 -2.14 20.62
CA ALA A 25 5.42 -2.35 19.45
C ALA A 25 6.68 -1.48 19.66
N PRO A 26 7.89 -2.01 19.45
CA PRO A 26 9.09 -1.22 19.67
C PRO A 26 9.02 0.07 18.85
N ASP A 27 9.37 1.21 19.47
CA ASP A 27 9.25 2.55 18.87
C ASP A 27 9.97 2.68 17.51
N ASN A 28 10.95 1.81 17.25
CA ASN A 28 11.62 1.62 15.97
C ASN A 28 11.91 0.14 15.75
N LEU A 29 11.06 -0.56 15.01
CA LEU A 29 11.44 -1.84 14.42
C LEU A 29 12.18 -1.55 13.11
N PRO A 30 13.47 -1.89 12.96
CA PRO A 30 14.11 -1.77 11.67
C PRO A 30 13.46 -2.77 10.70
N PHE A 31 12.87 -2.27 9.63
CA PHE A 31 12.29 -3.09 8.56
C PHE A 31 12.67 -2.52 7.20
N THR A 32 12.51 -3.32 6.16
CA THR A 32 12.72 -2.93 4.78
C THR A 32 11.40 -2.82 4.04
N PHE A 33 11.30 -1.87 3.11
CA PHE A 33 10.07 -1.70 2.34
C PHE A 33 10.34 -1.29 0.91
N ILE A 34 9.33 -1.51 0.06
CA ILE A 34 9.26 -0.95 -1.28
C ILE A 34 8.06 -0.02 -1.40
N ASP A 35 8.16 1.00 -2.25
CA ASP A 35 7.15 2.03 -2.47
C ASP A 35 6.69 2.05 -3.94
N LEU A 36 5.61 1.34 -4.24
CA LEU A 36 5.03 1.26 -5.59
C LEU A 36 3.97 2.34 -5.77
N PHE A 37 3.90 2.95 -6.95
CA PHE A 37 3.09 4.15 -7.18
C PHE A 37 3.45 5.25 -6.16
N ALA A 38 4.75 5.50 -6.02
CA ALA A 38 5.32 6.26 -4.92
C ALA A 38 4.87 7.73 -4.89
N GLY A 39 4.45 8.26 -6.05
CA GLY A 39 4.19 9.69 -6.22
C GLY A 39 5.41 10.50 -5.79
N ILE A 40 5.20 11.46 -4.89
CA ILE A 40 6.27 12.26 -4.29
C ILE A 40 6.89 11.63 -3.03
N GLY A 41 6.51 10.41 -2.65
CA GLY A 41 7.09 9.66 -1.51
C GLY A 41 6.35 9.82 -0.18
N GLY A 42 5.01 9.86 -0.21
CA GLY A 42 4.20 9.93 1.01
C GLY A 42 4.40 8.71 1.93
N PHE A 43 4.36 7.49 1.35
CA PHE A 43 4.65 6.26 2.09
C PHE A 43 6.10 6.21 2.55
N ARG A 44 7.06 6.53 1.68
CA ARG A 44 8.48 6.63 2.06
C ARG A 44 8.68 7.52 3.29
N SER A 45 8.11 8.73 3.29
CA SER A 45 8.21 9.66 4.44
C SER A 45 7.67 9.05 5.73
N ALA A 46 6.51 8.39 5.68
CA ALA A 46 5.89 7.80 6.85
C ALA A 46 6.69 6.58 7.37
N LEU A 47 7.06 5.67 6.47
CA LEU A 47 7.74 4.43 6.84
C LEU A 47 9.18 4.66 7.28
N GLN A 48 9.90 5.61 6.69
CA GLN A 48 11.25 5.96 7.16
C GLN A 48 11.23 6.57 8.57
N LYS A 49 10.21 7.39 8.90
CA LYS A 49 10.05 7.92 10.26
C LYS A 49 9.80 6.84 11.31
N LEU A 50 9.32 5.66 10.90
CA LEU A 50 9.08 4.48 11.75
C LEU A 50 10.27 3.50 11.76
N GLY A 51 11.44 3.90 11.22
CA GLY A 51 12.64 3.05 11.17
C GLY A 51 12.76 2.17 9.93
N GLY A 52 11.87 2.35 8.93
CA GLY A 52 11.89 1.61 7.69
C GLY A 52 13.00 2.07 6.73
N ARG A 53 13.63 1.13 6.01
CA ARG A 53 14.57 1.40 4.90
C ARG A 53 13.92 1.13 3.56
N CYS A 54 13.85 2.14 2.70
CA CYS A 54 13.34 1.99 1.33
C CYS A 54 14.38 1.27 0.47
N LEU A 55 14.00 0.15 -0.14
CA LEU A 55 14.88 -0.63 -1.03
C LEU A 55 14.58 -0.40 -2.51
N PHE A 56 13.35 -0.01 -2.82
CA PHE A 56 12.88 0.09 -4.18
C PHE A 56 11.69 1.05 -4.22
N SER A 57 11.61 1.86 -5.27
CA SER A 57 10.46 2.72 -5.52
C SER A 57 10.08 2.72 -6.99
N SER A 58 8.79 2.89 -7.29
CA SER A 58 8.28 3.00 -8.66
C SER A 58 7.26 4.12 -8.77
N GLU A 59 7.47 5.00 -9.74
CA GLU A 59 6.59 6.11 -10.09
C GLU A 59 6.79 6.45 -11.58
N TRP A 60 5.71 6.48 -12.37
CA TRP A 60 5.80 6.75 -13.81
C TRP A 60 5.71 8.25 -14.16
N ASP A 61 5.18 9.09 -13.27
CA ASP A 61 4.98 10.51 -13.51
C ASP A 61 6.29 11.27 -13.37
N LYS A 62 6.70 11.92 -14.45
CA LYS A 62 7.99 12.62 -14.54
C LYS A 62 8.10 13.78 -13.56
N TYR A 63 6.98 14.42 -13.21
CA TYR A 63 7.01 15.52 -12.23
C TYR A 63 7.17 15.00 -10.81
N SER A 64 6.45 13.93 -10.47
CA SER A 64 6.58 13.23 -9.20
C SER A 64 7.99 12.68 -9.00
N GLN A 65 8.58 12.06 -10.03
CA GLN A 65 9.99 11.62 -9.98
C GLN A 65 10.97 12.76 -9.71
N LYS A 66 10.77 13.95 -10.29
CA LYS A 66 11.62 15.12 -10.03
C LYS A 66 11.58 15.53 -8.56
N THR A 67 10.38 15.63 -7.99
CA THR A 67 10.20 15.96 -6.58
C THR A 67 10.79 14.87 -5.68
N TYR A 68 10.53 13.60 -6.00
CA TYR A 68 11.05 12.45 -5.26
C TYR A 68 12.59 12.45 -5.24
N LYS A 69 13.22 12.68 -6.39
CA LYS A 69 14.68 12.80 -6.49
C LYS A 69 15.22 13.98 -5.69
N ALA A 70 14.53 15.13 -5.72
CA ALA A 70 14.94 16.30 -4.94
C ALA A 70 14.90 16.04 -3.43
N TRP A 71 13.97 15.21 -2.95
CA TRP A 71 13.81 14.91 -1.52
C TRP A 71 14.68 13.76 -1.03
N TYR A 72 14.90 12.74 -1.86
CA TYR A 72 15.51 11.49 -1.44
C TYR A 72 16.82 11.14 -2.16
N GLY A 73 17.24 11.93 -3.16
CA GLY A 73 18.44 11.67 -3.95
C GLY A 73 18.32 10.53 -4.96
N GLU A 74 17.17 9.85 -5.00
CA GLU A 74 16.92 8.66 -5.82
C GLU A 74 15.81 8.94 -6.83
N THR A 75 15.96 8.42 -8.06
CA THR A 75 14.88 8.44 -9.04
C THR A 75 14.09 7.13 -8.94
N PRO A 76 12.77 7.16 -8.70
CA PRO A 76 11.95 5.96 -8.75
C PRO A 76 12.01 5.27 -10.12
N HIS A 77 11.84 3.96 -10.11
CA HIS A 77 11.67 3.17 -11.33
C HIS A 77 10.38 3.60 -12.04
N GLY A 78 10.30 3.38 -13.35
CA GLY A 78 9.17 3.83 -14.16
C GLY A 78 7.91 2.97 -13.98
N ASP A 79 7.27 2.66 -15.11
CA ASP A 79 5.99 1.98 -15.16
C ASP A 79 6.00 0.59 -14.48
N ILE A 80 5.04 0.36 -13.60
CA ILE A 80 4.82 -0.92 -12.92
C ILE A 80 4.59 -2.08 -13.90
N ASN A 81 4.07 -1.82 -15.11
CA ASN A 81 3.92 -2.85 -16.12
C ASN A 81 5.26 -3.49 -16.48
N GLN A 82 6.32 -2.70 -16.60
CA GLN A 82 7.67 -3.20 -16.90
C GLN A 82 8.24 -3.98 -15.71
N ILE A 83 8.00 -3.48 -14.49
CA ILE A 83 8.44 -4.14 -13.26
C ILE A 83 7.75 -5.50 -13.09
N ALA A 84 6.47 -5.60 -13.43
CA ALA A 84 5.71 -6.84 -13.35
C ALA A 84 6.10 -7.88 -14.43
N MET A 85 6.78 -7.47 -15.50
CA MET A 85 7.37 -8.41 -16.47
C MET A 85 8.62 -9.12 -15.90
N GLU A 86 9.37 -8.45 -15.02
CA GLU A 86 10.56 -9.01 -14.36
C GLU A 86 10.58 -8.71 -12.84
N PRO A 87 9.67 -9.33 -12.06
CA PRO A 87 9.56 -9.06 -10.64
C PRO A 87 10.76 -9.57 -9.82
N SER A 88 11.65 -10.38 -10.41
CA SER A 88 12.93 -10.79 -9.81
C SER A 88 13.87 -9.61 -9.57
N GLY A 89 13.75 -8.52 -10.34
CA GLY A 89 14.52 -7.29 -10.12
C GLY A 89 14.06 -6.48 -8.90
N VAL A 90 12.92 -6.82 -8.29
CA VAL A 90 12.45 -6.20 -7.05
C VAL A 90 13.11 -6.92 -5.86
N PRO A 91 13.80 -6.20 -4.96
CA PRO A 91 14.47 -6.82 -3.81
C PRO A 91 13.47 -7.44 -2.83
N ASP A 92 13.91 -8.42 -2.05
CA ASP A 92 13.13 -8.94 -0.91
C ASP A 92 12.95 -7.84 0.14
N HIS A 93 11.76 -7.80 0.74
CA HIS A 93 11.36 -6.74 1.65
C HIS A 93 10.27 -7.20 2.62
N ASP A 94 10.16 -6.51 3.75
CA ASP A 94 9.17 -6.82 4.78
C ASP A 94 7.80 -6.20 4.47
N VAL A 95 7.80 -4.98 3.93
CA VAL A 95 6.59 -4.19 3.66
C VAL A 95 6.52 -3.77 2.21
N LEU A 96 5.42 -4.11 1.54
CA LEU A 96 5.07 -3.53 0.24
C LEU A 96 4.06 -2.42 0.45
N ALA A 97 4.45 -1.18 0.21
CA ALA A 97 3.55 -0.03 0.22
C ALA A 97 3.15 0.34 -1.21
N ALA A 98 1.86 0.55 -1.44
CA ALA A 98 1.33 0.91 -2.75
C ALA A 98 0.41 2.14 -2.69
N GLY A 99 0.86 3.26 -3.23
CA GLY A 99 0.08 4.51 -3.43
C GLY A 99 -0.92 4.43 -4.59
N PHE A 100 -1.62 3.29 -4.70
CA PHE A 100 -2.36 2.91 -5.90
C PHE A 100 -3.35 4.02 -6.37
N PRO A 101 -3.33 4.42 -7.65
CA PRO A 101 -4.19 5.48 -8.15
C PRO A 101 -5.67 5.10 -8.03
N CYS A 102 -6.37 5.79 -7.12
CA CYS A 102 -7.79 5.57 -6.80
C CYS A 102 -8.75 6.25 -7.82
N GLN A 103 -8.23 6.99 -8.79
CA GLN A 103 -9.02 7.82 -9.73
C GLN A 103 -10.08 7.07 -10.56
N PRO A 104 -9.89 5.82 -11.03
CA PRO A 104 -10.94 5.08 -11.75
C PRO A 104 -11.97 4.43 -10.83
N PHE A 105 -11.76 4.44 -9.50
CA PHE A 105 -12.57 3.70 -8.52
C PHE A 105 -13.26 4.60 -7.47
N SER A 106 -12.96 5.91 -7.45
CA SER A 106 -13.58 6.87 -6.52
C SER A 106 -14.87 7.49 -7.10
N ILE A 107 -15.89 7.73 -6.27
CA ILE A 107 -17.19 8.33 -6.70
C ILE A 107 -16.99 9.65 -7.45
N ALA A 108 -16.12 10.54 -6.95
CA ALA A 108 -15.83 11.83 -7.60
C ALA A 108 -15.10 11.67 -8.95
N GLY A 109 -14.24 10.65 -9.09
CA GLY A 109 -13.57 10.32 -10.35
C GLY A 109 -14.49 9.62 -11.36
N VAL A 110 -15.42 8.79 -10.87
CA VAL A 110 -16.44 8.10 -11.68
C VAL A 110 -17.43 9.12 -12.23
N SER A 111 -17.95 10.06 -11.43
CA SER A 111 -18.89 11.09 -11.94
C SER A 111 -18.29 11.96 -13.05
N LYS A 112 -17.00 12.34 -12.96
CA LYS A 112 -16.30 13.09 -14.01
C LYS A 112 -15.98 12.24 -15.26
N ARG A 113 -15.68 10.95 -15.10
CA ARG A 113 -15.46 10.04 -16.24
C ARG A 113 -16.75 9.68 -16.95
N GLN A 114 -17.84 9.50 -16.20
CA GLN A 114 -19.17 9.19 -16.71
C GLN A 114 -19.75 10.38 -17.49
N SER A 115 -19.54 11.62 -17.03
CA SER A 115 -19.91 12.82 -17.79
C SER A 115 -19.07 13.04 -19.06
N LEU A 116 -17.91 12.40 -19.16
CA LEU A 116 -17.03 12.41 -20.33
C LEU A 116 -17.15 11.14 -21.20
N GLY A 117 -18.09 10.23 -20.90
CA GLY A 117 -18.27 8.97 -21.64
C GLY A 117 -17.10 7.99 -21.55
N MET A 118 -16.20 8.16 -20.57
CA MET A 118 -14.99 7.34 -20.44
C MET A 118 -15.23 6.10 -19.57
N ALA A 119 -14.62 4.97 -19.97
CA ALA A 119 -14.65 3.73 -19.18
C ALA A 119 -13.97 3.91 -17.80
N HIS A 120 -14.54 3.27 -16.78
CA HIS A 120 -14.11 3.38 -15.38
C HIS A 120 -13.85 2.00 -14.74
N GLY A 121 -13.31 1.98 -13.52
CA GLY A 121 -12.96 0.75 -12.81
C GLY A 121 -11.95 -0.11 -13.57
N PHE A 122 -12.15 -1.44 -13.55
CA PHE A 122 -11.33 -2.40 -14.30
C PHE A 122 -11.48 -2.28 -15.82
N LYS A 123 -12.51 -1.59 -16.31
CA LYS A 123 -12.69 -1.32 -17.75
C LYS A 123 -11.90 -0.09 -18.22
N CYS A 124 -11.23 0.63 -17.32
CA CYS A 124 -10.36 1.74 -17.67
C CYS A 124 -9.12 1.23 -18.42
N VAL A 125 -9.00 1.56 -19.70
CA VAL A 125 -7.91 1.09 -20.58
C VAL A 125 -6.52 1.42 -20.03
N THR A 126 -6.35 2.56 -19.35
CA THR A 126 -5.05 3.04 -18.87
C THR A 126 -4.70 2.63 -17.45
N GLN A 127 -5.69 2.35 -16.59
CA GLN A 127 -5.47 2.15 -15.14
C GLN A 127 -6.13 0.89 -14.57
N GLY A 128 -6.98 0.20 -15.34
CA GLY A 128 -7.68 -1.01 -14.91
C GLY A 128 -6.74 -2.18 -14.64
N ASN A 129 -5.61 -2.25 -15.35
CA ASN A 129 -4.65 -3.35 -15.25
C ASN A 129 -3.56 -3.15 -14.18
N LEU A 130 -3.39 -1.93 -13.65
CA LEU A 130 -2.37 -1.64 -12.64
C LEU A 130 -2.58 -2.47 -11.36
N PHE A 131 -3.84 -2.82 -11.05
CA PHE A 131 -4.16 -3.71 -9.94
C PHE A 131 -3.52 -5.08 -10.12
N PHE A 132 -3.64 -5.65 -11.32
CA PHE A 132 -3.10 -6.97 -11.62
C PHE A 132 -1.57 -6.96 -11.60
N GLN A 133 -0.93 -5.88 -12.05
CA GLN A 133 0.53 -5.74 -11.94
C GLN A 133 1.01 -5.70 -10.49
N LEU A 134 0.30 -4.96 -9.64
CA LEU A 134 0.58 -4.96 -8.20
C LEU A 134 0.45 -6.39 -7.62
N VAL A 135 -0.60 -7.12 -8.00
CA VAL A 135 -0.81 -8.51 -7.56
C VAL A 135 0.30 -9.43 -8.08
N THR A 136 0.80 -9.24 -9.30
CA THR A 136 1.94 -9.99 -9.84
C THR A 136 3.18 -9.82 -8.97
N VAL A 137 3.52 -8.57 -8.62
CA VAL A 137 4.67 -8.29 -7.73
C VAL A 137 4.45 -8.89 -6.33
N ILE A 138 3.25 -8.74 -5.74
CA ILE A 138 2.92 -9.34 -4.43
C ILE A 138 3.07 -10.86 -4.47
N LYS A 139 2.58 -11.54 -5.52
CA LYS A 139 2.66 -12.99 -5.64
C LYS A 139 4.09 -13.49 -5.79
N ALA A 140 4.92 -12.74 -6.49
CA ALA A 140 6.34 -13.05 -6.69
C ALA A 140 7.16 -12.83 -5.42
N LYS A 141 6.96 -11.70 -4.73
CA LYS A 141 7.79 -11.30 -3.57
C LYS A 141 7.27 -11.79 -2.22
N ARG A 142 5.97 -12.07 -2.11
CA ARG A 142 5.30 -12.56 -0.90
C ARG A 142 5.73 -11.83 0.38
N PRO A 143 5.63 -10.48 0.41
CA PRO A 143 6.04 -9.72 1.58
C PRO A 143 5.16 -10.09 2.80
N PRO A 144 5.72 -10.12 4.01
CA PRO A 144 4.96 -10.29 5.25
C PRO A 144 3.79 -9.31 5.39
N VAL A 145 3.95 -8.07 4.92
CA VAL A 145 2.92 -7.02 4.97
C VAL A 145 2.75 -6.36 3.61
N ALA A 146 1.51 -6.22 3.16
CA ALA A 146 1.16 -5.43 1.96
C ALA A 146 0.10 -4.37 2.31
N SER A 147 0.42 -3.10 2.08
CA SER A 147 -0.45 -1.96 2.31
C SER A 147 -0.78 -1.25 1.00
N ARG A 148 -2.06 -0.87 0.84
CA ARG A 148 -2.54 -0.12 -0.32
C ARG A 148 -3.33 1.10 0.14
N ALA A 149 -2.93 2.30 -0.29
CA ALA A 149 -3.73 3.50 -0.09
C ALA A 149 -4.84 3.58 -1.13
N GLY A 150 -6.11 3.63 -0.68
CA GLY A 150 -7.27 3.86 -1.54
C GLY A 150 -8.55 3.28 -0.96
N ARG A 151 -9.65 4.04 -1.02
CA ARG A 151 -11.00 3.55 -0.66
C ARG A 151 -11.50 2.62 -1.77
N SER A 152 -11.12 1.35 -1.74
CA SER A 152 -11.86 0.32 -2.48
C SER A 152 -13.13 0.01 -1.70
N ARG A 153 -14.25 0.69 -2.00
CA ARG A 153 -15.54 0.13 -1.58
C ARG A 153 -15.68 -1.22 -2.29
N ARG A 154 -16.16 -2.24 -1.57
CA ARG A 154 -16.59 -3.52 -2.18
C ARG A 154 -17.39 -3.18 -3.43
N HIS A 155 -16.91 -3.60 -4.59
CA HIS A 155 -17.62 -3.48 -5.85
C HIS A 155 -18.12 -4.87 -6.24
N ASP A 156 -18.67 -5.57 -5.24
CA ASP A 156 -19.39 -6.81 -5.42
C ASP A 156 -20.87 -6.40 -5.44
N GLY A 157 -21.21 -5.77 -6.56
CA GLY A 157 -22.58 -5.41 -6.94
C GLY A 157 -22.89 -6.07 -8.27
N ASN A 158 -22.63 -7.38 -8.36
CA ASN A 158 -23.38 -8.37 -9.12
C ASN A 158 -22.94 -9.78 -8.71
#